data_AF-A0A9D8WX77-F1
#
_entry.id   AF-A0A9D8WX77-F1
#
_cell.length_a   1.000
_cell.length_b   1.000
_cell.length_c   1.000
_cell.angle_alpha   90.00
_cell.angle_beta   90.00
_cell.angle_gamma   90.00
#
_symmetry.space_group_name_H-M   'P 1'
#
loop_
_entity.id
_entity.type
_entity.pdbx_description
1 polymer ?
#
loop_
_entity_poly.entity_id
_entity_poly.type
_entity_poly.pdbx_seq_one_letter_code
_entity_poly.pdbx_strand_id
1 'polypeptide(L)'
;MNGWQRFSILLLCCFVVMVCYPNFDAAGWTFIGILIAMWTGAIMILSIISNIFGLYRLETLNKLICLVFICAVFYTLLWYFPQEDKVTPINKIKYGEIPSKADIEKGLKRFKFNFDFVRRNARRSENFINQDMDGDKVKKEIKKTVSKKTDELIDSIQIEVE
;
A
#
# COMPACT_ATOMS: atom_id res chain seq x y z
N MET A 1 9.80 -25.71 12.32
CA MET A 1 9.53 -24.56 11.43
C MET A 1 10.43 -23.39 11.79
N ASN A 2 11.10 -22.79 10.81
CA ASN A 2 11.97 -21.62 10.99
C ASN A 2 11.18 -20.30 10.95
N GLY A 3 11.82 -19.18 11.31
CA GLY A 3 11.17 -17.86 11.34
C GLY A 3 10.62 -17.44 9.97
N TRP A 4 11.36 -17.72 8.90
CA TRP A 4 10.95 -17.44 7.51
C TRP A 4 9.68 -18.18 7.09
N GLN A 5 9.52 -19.44 7.48
CA GLN A 5 8.30 -20.20 7.25
C GLN A 5 7.12 -19.58 7.99
N ARG A 6 7.30 -19.16 9.25
CA ARG A 6 6.24 -18.49 10.04
C ARG A 6 5.83 -17.16 9.40
N PHE A 7 6.79 -16.39 8.89
CA PHE A 7 6.54 -15.15 8.18
C PHE A 7 5.80 -15.37 6.86
N SER A 8 6.19 -16.39 6.09
CA SER A 8 5.49 -16.74 4.84
C SER A 8 4.03 -17.14 5.10
N ILE A 9 3.78 -17.88 6.19
CA ILE A 9 2.43 -18.24 6.63
C ILE A 9 1.63 -16.99 7.03
N LEU A 10 2.24 -16.05 7.76
CA LEU A 10 1.60 -14.78 8.10
C LEU A 10 1.13 -14.03 6.84
N LEU A 11 2.00 -13.91 5.84
CA LEU A 11 1.65 -13.28 4.57
C LEU A 11 0.51 -14.02 3.86
N LEU A 12 0.54 -15.36 3.88
CA LEU A 12 -0.51 -16.18 3.29
C LEU A 12 -1.85 -15.98 4.01
N CYS A 13 -1.86 -15.94 5.35
CA CYS A 13 -3.07 -15.64 6.12
C CYS A 13 -3.64 -14.27 5.77
N CYS A 14 -2.79 -13.24 5.69
CA CYS A 14 -3.20 -11.90 5.28
C CYS A 14 -3.81 -11.91 3.87
N PHE A 15 -3.13 -12.55 2.92
CA PHE A 15 -3.59 -12.68 1.54
C PHE A 15 -4.95 -13.38 1.46
N VAL A 16 -5.11 -14.51 2.15
CA VAL A 16 -6.38 -15.27 2.18
C VAL A 16 -7.52 -14.39 2.67
N VAL A 17 -7.34 -13.68 3.79
CA VAL A 17 -8.41 -12.83 4.34
C VAL A 17 -8.72 -11.66 3.41
N MET A 18 -7.72 -11.01 2.82
CA MET A 18 -7.95 -9.92 1.86
C MET A 18 -8.63 -10.38 0.57
N VAL A 19 -8.37 -11.62 0.13
CA VAL A 19 -9.04 -12.19 -1.04
C VAL A 19 -10.48 -12.60 -0.72
N CYS A 20 -10.69 -13.24 0.43
CA CYS A 20 -12.02 -13.67 0.87
C CYS A 20 -12.94 -12.51 1.24
N TYR A 21 -12.39 -11.41 1.76
CA TYR A 21 -13.14 -10.24 2.21
C TYR A 21 -12.66 -9.00 1.46
N PRO A 22 -12.97 -8.86 0.17
CA PRO A 22 -12.40 -7.84 -0.71
C PRO A 22 -12.94 -6.42 -0.47
N ASN A 23 -13.96 -6.25 0.39
CA ASN A 23 -14.65 -4.97 0.60
C ASN A 23 -13.99 -4.17 1.73
N PHE A 24 -12.74 -3.75 1.51
CA PHE A 24 -11.98 -2.91 2.43
C PHE A 24 -11.41 -1.69 1.71
N ASP A 25 -11.30 -0.56 2.41
CA ASP A 25 -10.72 0.67 1.88
C ASP A 25 -9.23 0.80 2.28
N ALA A 26 -8.64 2.00 2.16
CA ALA A 26 -7.29 2.33 2.60
C ALA A 26 -7.00 1.87 4.05
N ALA A 27 -8.01 1.92 4.93
CA ALA A 27 -7.92 1.40 6.30
C ALA A 27 -7.53 -0.09 6.37
N GLY A 28 -7.99 -0.91 5.43
CA GLY A 28 -7.63 -2.33 5.35
C GLY A 28 -6.17 -2.54 4.97
N TRP A 29 -5.64 -1.74 4.05
CA TRP A 29 -4.22 -1.78 3.70
C TRP A 29 -3.33 -1.36 4.86
N THR A 30 -3.68 -0.27 5.56
CA THR A 30 -2.93 0.19 6.74
C THR A 30 -2.98 -0.83 7.86
N PHE A 31 -4.14 -1.45 8.11
CA PHE A 31 -4.29 -2.50 9.11
C PHE A 31 -3.39 -3.70 8.81
N ILE A 32 -3.34 -4.17 7.56
CA ILE A 32 -2.49 -5.29 7.16
C ILE A 32 -1.01 -4.94 7.34
N GLY A 33 -0.59 -3.72 6.99
CA GLY A 33 0.78 -3.26 7.23
C GLY A 33 1.16 -3.29 8.71
N ILE A 34 0.32 -2.75 9.59
CA ILE A 34 0.52 -2.75 11.04
C ILE A 34 0.51 -4.19 11.59
N LEU A 35 -0.43 -5.01 11.13
CA LEU A 35 -0.58 -6.39 11.58
C LEU A 35 0.64 -7.25 11.19
N ILE A 36 1.16 -7.08 9.97
CA ILE A 36 2.39 -7.74 9.53
C ILE A 36 3.57 -7.29 10.39
N ALA A 37 3.73 -5.99 10.65
CA ALA A 37 4.80 -5.48 11.49
C ALA A 37 4.74 -6.05 12.92
N MET A 38 3.54 -6.04 13.54
CA MET A 38 3.30 -6.57 14.87
C MET A 38 3.61 -8.08 14.98
N TRP A 39 3.05 -8.88 14.05
CA TRP A 39 3.27 -10.34 14.07
C TRP A 39 4.69 -10.73 13.66
N THR A 40 5.38 -9.91 12.86
CA THR A 40 6.81 -10.09 12.60
C THR A 40 7.62 -9.92 13.89
N GLY A 41 7.28 -8.94 14.73
CA GLY A 41 7.82 -8.81 16.08
C GLY A 41 7.63 -10.07 16.93
N ALA A 42 6.41 -10.61 16.95
CA ALA A 42 6.12 -11.85 17.65
C ALA A 42 6.90 -13.06 17.09
N ILE A 43 7.05 -13.17 15.76
CA ILE A 43 7.85 -14.22 15.10
C ILE A 43 9.32 -14.13 15.52
N MET A 44 9.88 -12.91 15.61
CA MET A 44 11.28 -12.71 16.05
C MET A 44 11.47 -13.19 17.49
N ILE A 45 10.60 -12.79 18.41
CA ILE A 45 10.63 -13.23 19.81
C ILE A 45 10.51 -14.76 19.89
N LEU A 46 9.55 -15.34 19.18
CA LEU A 46 9.33 -16.77 19.16
C LEU A 46 10.54 -17.53 18.57
N SER A 47 11.27 -16.93 17.63
CA SER A 47 12.49 -17.50 17.06
C SER A 47 13.65 -17.49 18.06
N ILE A 48 13.82 -16.39 18.82
CA ILE A 48 14.81 -16.30 19.90
C ILE A 48 14.52 -17.36 20.97
N ILE A 49 13.29 -17.43 21.46
CA ILE A 49 12.85 -18.43 22.45
C ILE A 49 13.07 -19.84 21.91
N SER A 50 12.66 -20.11 20.67
CA SER A 50 12.85 -21.43 20.05
C SER A 50 14.31 -21.84 19.97
N ASN A 51 15.22 -20.87 19.80
CA ASN A 51 16.65 -21.13 19.73
C ASN A 51 17.25 -21.42 21.12
N ILE A 52 16.93 -20.59 22.12
CA ILE A 52 17.42 -20.75 23.51
C ILE A 52 16.98 -22.09 24.10
N PHE A 53 15.71 -22.45 23.93
CA PHE A 53 15.14 -23.68 24.49
C PHE A 53 15.32 -24.92 23.59
N GLY A 54 15.98 -24.77 22.43
CA GLY A 54 16.16 -25.89 21.50
C GLY A 54 14.86 -26.47 20.95
N LEU A 55 13.75 -25.71 20.96
CA LEU A 55 12.41 -26.17 20.55
C LEU A 55 12.36 -26.66 19.10
N TYR A 56 13.36 -26.31 18.29
CA TYR A 56 13.52 -26.84 16.94
C TYR A 56 13.75 -28.35 16.90
N ARG A 57 14.31 -28.95 17.97
CA ARG A 57 14.54 -30.39 18.08
C ARG A 57 13.28 -31.17 18.43
N LEU A 58 12.26 -30.51 18.98
CA LEU A 58 10.98 -31.10 19.35
C LEU A 58 9.96 -30.84 18.24
N GLU A 59 9.92 -31.73 17.25
CA GLU A 59 9.11 -31.55 16.04
C GLU A 59 7.62 -31.37 16.34
N THR A 60 7.05 -32.20 17.22
CA THR A 60 5.63 -32.15 17.62
C THR A 60 5.27 -30.83 18.28
N LEU A 61 6.12 -30.35 19.19
CA LEU A 61 5.91 -29.07 19.88
C LEU A 61 6.00 -27.89 18.90
N ASN A 62 6.92 -27.95 17.95
CA ASN A 62 7.06 -26.92 16.91
C ASN A 62 5.82 -26.87 15.98
N LYS A 63 5.24 -28.04 15.64
CA LYS A 63 3.98 -28.12 14.88
C LYS A 63 2.81 -27.53 15.69
N LEU A 64 2.71 -27.85 16.98
CA LEU A 64 1.67 -27.30 17.85
C LEU A 64 1.77 -25.77 17.96
N ILE A 65 2.97 -25.25 18.20
CA ILE A 65 3.23 -23.80 18.25
C ILE A 65 2.83 -23.14 16.92
N CYS A 66 3.12 -23.78 15.80
CA CYS A 66 2.71 -23.27 14.48
C CYS A 66 1.18 -23.23 14.33
N LEU A 67 0.48 -24.28 14.74
CA LEU A 67 -0.99 -24.32 14.70
C LEU A 67 -1.58 -23.19 15.55
N VAL A 68 -1.10 -23.02 16.79
CA VAL A 68 -1.54 -21.94 17.68
C VAL A 68 -1.26 -20.57 17.06
N PHE A 69 -0.08 -20.39 16.44
CA PHE A 69 0.28 -19.18 15.74
C PHE A 69 -0.69 -18.87 14.58
N ILE A 70 -0.99 -19.85 13.72
CA ILE A 70 -1.95 -19.70 12.61
C ILE A 70 -3.32 -19.31 13.13
N CYS A 71 -3.82 -20.00 14.16
CA CYS A 71 -5.11 -19.71 14.77
C CYS A 71 -5.14 -18.28 15.35
N ALA A 72 -4.08 -17.85 16.03
CA ALA A 72 -3.99 -16.51 16.59
C ALA A 72 -3.96 -15.42 15.51
N VAL A 73 -3.21 -15.63 14.43
CA VAL A 73 -3.18 -14.73 13.27
C VAL A 73 -4.56 -14.62 12.63
N PHE A 74 -5.20 -15.76 12.30
CA PHE A 74 -6.55 -15.75 11.73
C PHE A 74 -7.58 -15.13 12.67
N TYR A 75 -7.49 -15.38 13.97
CA TYR A 75 -8.34 -14.74 14.96
C TYR A 75 -8.20 -13.21 14.89
N THR A 76 -6.96 -12.69 14.93
CA THR A 76 -6.74 -11.23 14.84
C THR A 76 -7.23 -10.65 13.51
N LEU A 77 -7.00 -11.35 12.40
CA LEU A 77 -7.50 -10.91 11.09
C LEU A 77 -9.03 -10.90 11.05
N LEU A 78 -9.69 -12.01 11.37
CA LEU A 78 -11.15 -12.10 11.23
C LEU A 78 -11.91 -11.19 12.22
N TRP A 79 -11.31 -10.91 13.38
CA TRP A 79 -11.95 -10.10 14.42
C TRP A 79 -11.74 -8.60 14.24
N TYR A 80 -10.60 -8.17 13.67
CA TYR A 80 -10.24 -6.74 13.60
C TYR A 80 -10.05 -6.21 12.18
N PHE A 81 -10.08 -7.06 11.14
CA PHE A 81 -9.91 -6.59 9.77
C PHE A 81 -11.05 -5.64 9.37
N PRO A 82 -10.73 -4.38 9.03
CA PRO A 82 -11.75 -3.39 8.72
C PRO A 82 -12.40 -3.68 7.36
N GLN A 83 -13.70 -3.49 7.30
CA GLN A 83 -14.53 -3.63 6.10
C GLN A 83 -15.35 -2.35 5.91
N GLU A 84 -15.69 -2.05 4.66
CA GLU A 84 -16.46 -0.85 4.28
C GLU A 84 -17.86 -0.85 4.91
N ASP A 85 -18.47 -2.02 5.06
CA ASP A 85 -19.79 -2.21 5.69
C ASP A 85 -19.77 -2.18 7.23
N LYS A 86 -18.60 -1.94 7.84
CA LYS A 86 -18.38 -1.93 9.29
C LYS A 86 -18.71 -3.26 9.98
N VAL A 87 -18.89 -4.34 9.21
CA VAL A 87 -19.11 -5.69 9.74
C VAL A 87 -17.81 -6.48 9.60
N THR A 88 -17.27 -6.92 10.72
CA THR A 88 -16.03 -7.72 10.76
C THR A 88 -16.24 -9.08 10.06
N PRO A 89 -15.21 -9.63 9.39
CA PRO A 89 -15.30 -10.94 8.73
C PRO A 89 -15.88 -12.06 9.61
N ILE A 90 -15.52 -12.10 10.89
CA ILE A 90 -16.05 -13.11 11.82
C ILE A 90 -17.57 -13.05 11.98
N ASN A 91 -18.15 -11.85 11.96
CA ASN A 91 -19.59 -11.67 12.08
C ASN A 91 -20.27 -12.13 10.79
N LYS A 92 -19.68 -11.84 9.62
CA LYS A 92 -20.17 -12.36 8.32
C LYS A 92 -20.24 -13.88 8.33
N ILE A 93 -19.17 -14.55 8.76
CA ILE A 93 -19.14 -16.01 8.92
C ILE A 93 -20.24 -16.49 9.88
N LYS A 94 -20.40 -15.82 11.02
CA LYS A 94 -21.41 -16.18 12.04
C LYS A 94 -22.84 -16.10 11.50
N TYR A 95 -23.12 -15.15 10.60
CA TYR A 95 -24.42 -14.98 9.96
C TYR A 95 -24.58 -15.79 8.66
N GLY A 96 -23.61 -16.66 8.33
CA GLY A 96 -23.67 -17.52 7.14
C GLY A 96 -23.27 -16.83 5.83
N GLU A 97 -22.75 -15.61 5.90
CA GLU A 97 -22.21 -14.88 4.74
C GLU A 97 -20.79 -15.37 4.44
N ILE A 98 -20.70 -16.53 3.79
CA ILE A 98 -19.44 -17.11 3.33
C ILE A 98 -19.03 -16.43 2.02
N PRO A 99 -17.73 -16.11 1.83
CA PRO A 99 -17.22 -15.52 0.58
C PRO A 99 -17.66 -16.31 -0.66
N SER A 100 -18.29 -15.63 -1.60
CA SER A 100 -18.70 -16.22 -2.88
C SER A 100 -17.52 -16.29 -3.86
N LYS A 101 -17.68 -17.04 -4.96
CA LYS A 101 -16.69 -17.04 -6.05
C LYS A 101 -16.45 -15.63 -6.61
N ALA A 102 -17.49 -14.79 -6.66
CA ALA A 102 -17.37 -13.42 -7.14
C ALA A 102 -16.52 -12.56 -6.19
N ASP A 103 -16.64 -12.76 -4.87
CA ASP A 103 -15.82 -12.06 -3.88
C ASP A 103 -14.35 -12.43 -4.01
N ILE A 104 -14.06 -13.73 -4.14
CA ILE A 104 -12.70 -14.23 -4.35
C ILE A 104 -12.10 -13.65 -5.64
N GLU A 105 -12.87 -13.62 -6.74
CA GLU A 105 -12.40 -13.03 -7.99
C GLU A 105 -12.13 -11.52 -7.86
N LYS A 106 -12.99 -10.79 -7.15
CA LYS A 106 -12.81 -9.37 -6.84
C LYS A 106 -11.55 -9.14 -6.00
N GLY A 107 -11.33 -9.97 -4.99
CA GLY A 107 -10.12 -9.95 -4.16
C GLY A 107 -8.86 -10.19 -4.98
N LEU A 108 -8.84 -11.25 -5.80
CA LEU A 108 -7.72 -11.54 -6.70
C LEU A 108 -7.47 -10.40 -7.71
N LYS A 109 -8.52 -9.76 -8.23
CA LYS A 109 -8.38 -8.59 -9.12
C LYS A 109 -7.71 -7.40 -8.45
N ARG A 110 -7.87 -7.20 -7.14
CA ARG A 110 -7.15 -6.16 -6.38
C ARG A 110 -5.65 -6.43 -6.31
N PHE A 111 -5.23 -7.69 -6.31
CA PHE A 111 -3.81 -8.09 -6.29
C PHE A 111 -3.21 -8.33 -7.67
N LYS A 112 -4.03 -8.54 -8.70
CA LYS A 112 -3.58 -8.48 -10.10
C LYS A 112 -3.11 -7.06 -10.35
N PHE A 113 -1.82 -6.85 -10.12
CA PHE A 113 -1.10 -5.63 -10.43
C PHE A 113 -1.61 -5.10 -11.76
N ASN A 114 -2.23 -3.93 -11.71
CA ASN A 114 -2.57 -3.17 -12.89
C ASN A 114 -1.23 -2.64 -13.43
N PHE A 115 -0.43 -3.52 -14.06
CA PHE A 115 0.81 -3.16 -14.76
C PHE A 115 0.54 -2.01 -15.74
N ASP A 116 -0.68 -1.94 -16.22
CA ASP A 116 -1.21 -0.88 -17.06
C ASP A 116 -1.34 0.49 -16.35
N PHE A 117 -1.62 0.51 -15.04
CA PHE A 117 -1.68 1.73 -14.25
C PHE A 117 -0.27 2.26 -13.91
N VAL A 118 0.67 1.36 -13.58
CA VAL A 118 2.09 1.71 -13.41
C VAL A 118 2.68 2.18 -14.74
N ARG A 119 2.38 1.52 -15.85
CA ARG A 119 2.79 1.93 -17.21
C ARG A 119 2.18 3.27 -17.63
N ARG A 120 0.91 3.54 -17.30
CA ARG A 120 0.27 4.84 -17.58
C ARG A 120 0.81 5.96 -16.69
N ASN A 121 1.10 5.70 -15.41
CA ASN A 121 1.70 6.69 -14.51
C ASN A 121 3.18 6.95 -14.81
N ALA A 122 3.94 5.94 -15.25
CA ALA A 122 5.32 6.12 -15.71
C ALA A 122 5.38 7.10 -16.89
N ARG A 123 4.52 6.94 -17.90
CA ARG A 123 4.41 7.91 -19.02
C ARG A 123 3.88 9.28 -18.60
N ARG A 124 3.11 9.36 -17.51
CA ARG A 124 2.64 10.66 -16.98
C ARG A 124 3.80 11.47 -16.42
N SER A 125 4.77 10.82 -15.75
CA SER A 125 5.99 11.49 -15.26
C SER A 125 6.88 12.02 -16.40
N GLU A 126 6.93 11.32 -17.54
CA GLU A 126 7.59 11.83 -18.76
C GLU A 126 6.86 13.02 -19.38
N ASN A 127 5.52 13.08 -19.29
CA ASN A 127 4.74 14.22 -19.76
C ASN A 127 4.84 15.46 -18.86
N PHE A 128 5.13 15.31 -17.57
CA PHE A 128 5.45 16.45 -16.69
C PHE A 128 6.84 17.01 -16.98
N ILE A 129 7.84 16.15 -17.23
CA ILE A 129 9.19 16.58 -17.62
C ILE A 129 9.18 17.33 -18.97
N ASN A 130 8.30 16.92 -19.90
CA ASN A 130 8.14 17.60 -21.19
C ASN A 130 7.25 18.86 -21.14
N GLN A 131 6.52 19.12 -20.05
CA GLN A 131 5.76 20.37 -19.88
C GLN A 131 6.63 21.54 -19.39
N ASP A 132 7.75 21.26 -18.72
CA ASP A 132 8.72 22.29 -18.31
C ASP A 132 9.68 22.69 -19.46
N MET A 133 9.57 22.06 -20.63
CA MET A 133 10.29 22.43 -21.85
C MET A 133 9.49 23.33 -22.80
N ASP A 134 8.39 23.94 -22.37
CA ASP A 134 7.63 24.95 -23.13
C ASP A 134 8.33 26.34 -23.11
N GLY A 135 9.66 26.34 -23.31
CA GLY A 135 10.54 27.52 -23.27
C GLY A 135 10.17 28.59 -24.31
N ASP A 136 9.37 28.25 -25.32
CA ASP A 136 8.85 29.18 -26.31
C ASP A 136 7.72 30.08 -25.79
N LYS A 137 6.92 29.63 -24.81
CA LYS A 137 5.92 30.48 -24.17
C LYS A 137 6.57 31.47 -23.20
N VAL A 138 7.53 30.99 -22.40
CA VAL A 138 8.30 31.83 -21.48
C VAL A 138 9.13 32.87 -22.24
N LYS A 139 9.77 32.51 -23.36
CA LYS A 139 10.46 33.48 -24.24
C LYS A 139 9.53 34.56 -24.79
N LYS A 140 8.29 34.21 -25.18
CA LYS A 140 7.31 35.18 -25.70
C LYS A 140 6.82 36.13 -24.61
N GLU A 141 6.62 35.65 -23.38
CA GLU A 141 6.25 36.50 -22.25
C GLU A 141 7.40 37.40 -21.81
N ILE A 142 8.63 36.88 -21.74
CA ILE A 142 9.82 37.69 -21.45
C ILE A 142 10.01 38.77 -22.52
N LYS A 143 9.91 38.43 -23.81
CA LYS A 143 10.06 39.41 -24.90
C LYS A 143 8.99 40.51 -24.86
N LYS A 144 7.74 40.16 -24.54
CA LYS A 144 6.66 41.16 -24.36
C LYS A 144 6.90 42.07 -23.15
N THR A 145 7.39 41.51 -22.05
CA THR A 145 7.63 42.25 -20.81
C THR A 145 8.83 43.19 -20.95
N VAL A 146 9.88 42.75 -21.65
CA VAL A 146 11.06 43.57 -21.95
C VAL A 146 10.70 44.71 -22.91
N SER A 147 9.88 44.46 -23.94
CA SER A 147 9.40 45.53 -24.84
C SER A 147 8.66 46.60 -24.07
N LYS A 148 7.65 46.22 -23.27
CA LYS A 148 6.86 47.19 -22.49
C LYS A 148 7.71 48.04 -21.55
N LYS A 149 8.63 47.42 -20.80
CA LYS A 149 9.51 48.17 -19.90
C LYS A 149 10.50 49.06 -20.64
N THR A 150 10.92 48.68 -21.85
CA THR A 150 11.83 49.51 -22.65
C THR A 150 11.07 50.72 -23.22
N ASP A 151 9.84 50.52 -23.68
CA ASP A 151 8.98 51.61 -24.18
C ASP A 151 8.64 52.60 -23.04
N GLU A 152 8.30 52.10 -21.83
CA GLU A 152 8.08 52.94 -20.65
C GLU A 152 9.32 53.74 -20.22
N LEU A 153 10.52 53.17 -20.35
CA LEU A 153 11.79 53.84 -20.04
C LEU A 153 12.13 54.91 -21.09
N ILE A 154 11.88 54.66 -22.38
CA ILE A 154 12.10 55.63 -23.45
C ILE A 154 11.16 56.83 -23.27
N ASP A 155 9.88 56.59 -22.95
CA ASP A 155 8.93 57.66 -22.67
C ASP A 155 9.33 58.48 -21.43
N SER A 156 9.87 57.84 -20.38
CA SER A 156 10.37 58.58 -19.21
C SER A 156 11.62 59.42 -19.50
N ILE A 157 12.49 58.97 -20.40
CA ILE A 157 13.72 59.69 -20.77
C ILE A 157 13.40 60.85 -21.73
N GLN A 158 12.38 60.72 -22.58
CA GLN A 158 11.94 61.83 -23.46
C GLN A 158 11.30 62.99 -22.68
N ILE A 159 10.76 62.74 -21.49
CA ILE A 159 10.18 63.78 -20.62
C ILE A 159 11.28 64.58 -19.88
N GLU A 160 12.49 64.04 -19.72
CA GLU A 160 13.61 64.73 -19.05
C GLU A 160 14.50 65.56 -19.99
N VAL A 161 14.24 65.55 -21.31
CA VAL A 161 14.97 66.35 -22.31
C VAL A 161 14.06 67.46 -22.86
N GLU A 162 13.68 68.41 -22.01
CA GLU A 162 13.20 69.75 -22.40
C GLU A 162 13.76 70.81 -21.46
#